data_AF-A0A6I3DF32-F1
#
_entry.id   AF-A0A6I3DF32-F1
#
_cell.length_a   1.000
_cell.length_b   1.000
_cell.length_c   1.000
_cell.angle_alpha   90.00
_cell.angle_beta   90.00
_cell.angle_gamma   90.00
#
_symmetry.space_group_name_H-M   'P 1'
#
loop_
_entity.id
_entity.type
_entity.pdbx_description
1 polymer ?
#
loop_
_entity_poly.entity_id
_entity_poly.type
_entity_poly.pdbx_seq_one_letter_code
_entity_poly.pdbx_strand_id
1 'polypeptide(L)'
;MLAIDILKWPGVNQAFLFSLLLTTAMSLVVIPFGKRRPVDKKTTWGEAILGSTYVFFTMFLAFGVVPHQFIVHADNELGWRKDKFLNGPFDILKAQANGGNFPFTLSYEA
;
A
#
# COMPACT_ATOMS: atom_id res chain seq x y z
N MET A 1 24.25 23.22 -4.73
CA MET A 1 23.04 22.62 -5.32
C MET A 1 22.64 21.47 -4.42
N LEU A 2 21.52 21.57 -3.72
CA LEU A 2 20.96 20.44 -2.97
C LEU A 2 20.59 19.37 -3.98
N ALA A 3 21.41 18.33 -4.11
CA ALA A 3 21.09 17.16 -4.91
C ALA A 3 20.02 16.35 -4.18
N ILE A 4 18.80 16.89 -4.13
CA ILE A 4 17.62 16.10 -3.83
C ILE A 4 17.45 15.21 -5.05
N ASP A 5 17.99 14.01 -4.96
CA ASP A 5 17.64 12.95 -5.88
C ASP A 5 16.14 12.73 -5.70
N ILE A 6 15.34 13.23 -6.65
CA ILE A 6 13.87 13.02 -6.67
C ILE A 6 13.58 11.52 -6.58
N LEU A 7 14.55 10.70 -7.01
CA LEU A 7 14.52 9.26 -6.93
C LEU A 7 15.08 8.67 -5.61
N LYS A 8 15.37 9.44 -4.57
CA LYS A 8 15.68 8.90 -3.23
C LYS A 8 15.08 9.79 -2.16
N TRP A 9 13.82 9.53 -1.82
CA TRP A 9 13.16 10.20 -0.71
C TRP A 9 13.62 9.58 0.62
N PRO A 10 14.21 10.36 1.53
CA PRO A 10 14.65 9.84 2.81
C PRO A 10 13.43 9.37 3.61
N GLY A 11 13.42 8.08 3.96
CA GLY A 11 12.37 7.47 4.79
C GLY A 11 11.15 6.95 4.05
N VAL A 12 11.13 6.91 2.71
CA VAL A 12 10.03 6.29 1.97
C VAL A 12 10.53 5.34 0.87
N ASN A 13 10.08 4.08 0.94
CA ASN A 13 10.36 3.10 -0.09
C ASN A 13 9.68 3.50 -1.42
N GLN A 14 10.49 3.72 -2.45
CA GLN A 14 10.00 4.14 -3.75
C GLN A 14 9.18 3.09 -4.48
N ALA A 15 9.57 1.83 -4.37
CA ALA A 15 8.84 0.73 -4.99
C ALA A 15 7.46 0.59 -4.35
N PHE A 16 7.36 0.84 -3.03
CA PHE A 16 6.07 0.95 -2.35
C PHE A 16 5.22 2.11 -2.89
N LEU A 17 5.76 3.34 -2.91
CA LEU A 17 5.00 4.50 -3.41
C LEU A 17 4.56 4.32 -4.87
N PHE A 18 5.46 3.85 -5.73
CA PHE A 18 5.17 3.65 -7.14
C PHE A 18 4.09 2.59 -7.33
N SER A 19 4.23 1.42 -6.68
CA SER A 19 3.24 0.36 -6.78
C SER A 19 1.87 0.78 -6.22
N LEU A 20 1.84 1.52 -5.11
CA LEU A 20 0.61 2.05 -4.51
C LEU A 20 -0.10 3.03 -5.45
N LEU A 21 0.64 4.00 -6.00
CA LEU A 21 0.09 5.01 -6.92
C LEU A 21 -0.36 4.37 -8.24
N LEU A 22 0.45 3.48 -8.81
CA LEU A 22 0.12 2.78 -10.05
C LEU A 22 -1.17 1.96 -9.89
N THR A 23 -1.26 1.16 -8.82
CA THR A 23 -2.44 0.33 -8.54
C THR A 23 -3.69 1.17 -8.34
N THR A 24 -3.57 2.28 -7.60
CA THR A 24 -4.67 3.23 -7.38
C THR A 24 -5.12 3.85 -8.70
N ALA A 25 -4.17 4.32 -9.51
CA ALA A 25 -4.47 4.91 -10.82
C ALA A 25 -5.16 3.90 -11.74
N MET A 26 -4.66 2.67 -11.83
CA MET A 26 -5.29 1.61 -12.62
C MET A 26 -6.73 1.33 -12.16
N SER A 27 -6.94 1.24 -10.84
CA SER A 27 -8.28 1.02 -10.26
C SER A 27 -9.24 2.17 -10.62
N LEU A 28 -8.77 3.42 -10.57
CA LEU A 28 -9.58 4.60 -10.85
C LEU A 28 -9.89 4.79 -12.34
N VAL A 29 -8.99 4.37 -13.25
CA VAL A 29 -9.19 4.50 -14.71
C VAL A 29 -10.38 3.66 -15.21
N VAL A 30 -10.75 2.60 -14.51
CA VAL A 30 -11.92 1.78 -14.86
C VAL A 30 -13.23 2.58 -14.74
N ILE A 31 -13.31 3.54 -13.81
CA ILE A 31 -14.51 4.35 -13.56
C ILE A 31 -14.92 5.19 -14.78
N PRO A 32 -14.06 6.08 -15.34
CA PRO A 32 -14.42 6.85 -16.52
C PRO A 32 -14.64 5.97 -17.76
N PHE A 33 -13.94 4.83 -17.88
CA PHE A 33 -14.18 3.88 -18.96
C PHE A 33 -15.60 3.30 -18.90
N GLY A 34 -16.02 2.83 -17.72
CA GLY A 34 -17.38 2.31 -17.50
C GLY A 34 -18.45 3.37 -17.75
N LYS A 35 -18.22 4.62 -17.34
CA LYS A 35 -19.17 5.73 -17.54
C LYS A 35 -19.35 6.15 -19.00
N ARG A 36 -18.34 5.97 -19.85
CA ARG A 36 -18.37 6.38 -21.28
C ARG A 36 -18.93 5.31 -22.21
N ARG A 37 -19.09 4.08 -21.73
CA ARG A 37 -19.52 2.95 -22.55
C ARG A 37 -21.05 2.96 -22.74
N PRO A 38 -21.57 2.81 -23.97
CA PRO A 38 -22.99 2.61 -24.21
C PRO A 38 -23.48 1.31 -23.55
N VAL A 39 -24.64 1.35 -22.88
CA VAL A 39 -25.17 0.23 -22.09
C VAL A 39 -25.35 -1.04 -22.92
N ASP A 40 -25.78 -0.91 -24.17
CA ASP A 40 -26.06 -2.06 -25.06
C ASP A 40 -24.85 -2.52 -25.89
N LYS A 41 -23.67 -1.89 -25.72
CA LYS A 41 -22.48 -2.27 -26.50
C LYS A 41 -21.97 -3.63 -26.00
N LYS A 42 -22.18 -4.69 -26.79
CA LYS A 42 -21.60 -6.02 -26.53
C LYS A 42 -20.07 -5.97 -26.60
N THR A 43 -19.41 -6.64 -25.67
CA THR A 43 -17.95 -6.79 -25.67
C THR A 43 -17.53 -7.76 -26.76
N THR A 44 -16.55 -7.39 -27.58
CA THR A 44 -15.91 -8.36 -28.48
C THR A 44 -15.04 -9.35 -27.69
N TRP A 45 -14.73 -10.51 -28.26
CA TRP A 45 -13.83 -11.46 -27.62
C TRP A 45 -12.46 -10.85 -27.28
N GLY A 46 -11.90 -10.04 -28.19
CA GLY A 46 -10.61 -9.36 -27.95
C GLY A 46 -10.69 -8.29 -26.86
N GLU A 47 -11.75 -7.49 -26.83
CA GLU A 47 -11.99 -6.53 -25.73
C GLU A 47 -12.16 -7.24 -24.39
N ALA A 48 -12.75 -8.44 -24.37
CA ALA A 48 -12.93 -9.23 -23.16
C ALA A 48 -11.60 -9.76 -22.61
N ILE A 49 -10.71 -10.23 -23.47
CA ILE A 49 -9.35 -10.68 -23.08
C ILE A 49 -8.53 -9.52 -22.53
N LEU A 50 -8.56 -8.36 -23.19
CA LEU A 50 -7.84 -7.18 -22.71
C LEU A 50 -8.38 -6.72 -21.36
N GLY A 51 -9.72 -6.67 -21.21
CA GLY A 51 -10.36 -6.30 -19.95
C GLY A 51 -10.03 -7.27 -18.81
N SER A 52 -10.09 -8.59 -19.05
CA SER A 52 -9.78 -9.59 -18.02
C SER A 52 -8.31 -9.56 -17.62
N THR A 53 -7.41 -9.42 -18.60
CA THR A 53 -5.96 -9.30 -18.36
C THR A 53 -5.65 -8.06 -17.53
N TYR A 54 -6.25 -6.92 -17.88
CA TYR A 54 -6.08 -5.68 -17.14
C TYR A 54 -6.52 -5.81 -15.68
N VAL A 55 -7.75 -6.32 -15.44
CA VAL A 55 -8.28 -6.51 -14.09
C VAL A 55 -7.43 -7.50 -13.30
N PHE A 56 -7.01 -8.60 -13.92
CA PHE A 56 -6.11 -9.57 -13.29
C PHE A 56 -4.80 -8.91 -12.83
N PHE A 57 -4.13 -8.15 -13.71
CA PHE A 57 -2.91 -7.45 -13.36
C PHE A 57 -3.12 -6.41 -12.26
N THR A 58 -4.24 -5.66 -12.29
CA THR A 58 -4.57 -4.71 -11.21
C THR A 58 -4.73 -5.42 -9.87
N MET A 59 -5.44 -6.55 -9.83
CA MET A 59 -5.59 -7.35 -8.61
C MET A 59 -4.25 -7.94 -8.14
N PHE A 60 -3.42 -8.43 -9.06
CA PHE A 60 -2.07 -8.91 -8.74
C PHE A 60 -1.20 -7.82 -8.12
N LEU A 61 -1.23 -6.59 -8.65
CA LEU A 61 -0.51 -5.48 -8.04
C LEU A 61 -1.08 -5.13 -6.67
N ALA A 62 -2.41 -5.06 -6.53
CA ALA A 62 -3.09 -4.69 -5.30
C ALA A 62 -2.85 -5.67 -4.14
N PHE A 63 -2.81 -6.98 -4.43
CA PHE A 63 -2.73 -8.01 -3.40
C PHE A 63 -1.39 -8.75 -3.35
N GLY A 64 -0.59 -8.71 -4.41
CA GLY A 64 0.75 -9.31 -4.45
C GLY A 64 1.84 -8.30 -4.19
N VAL A 65 1.93 -7.27 -5.05
CA VAL A 65 3.08 -6.35 -5.05
C VAL A 65 2.99 -5.30 -3.94
N VAL A 66 1.85 -4.61 -3.82
CA VAL A 66 1.69 -3.51 -2.85
C VAL A 66 1.87 -4.00 -1.40
N PRO A 67 1.25 -5.11 -0.95
CA PRO A 67 1.45 -5.59 0.41
C PRO A 67 2.89 -6.04 0.67
N HIS A 68 3.52 -6.68 -0.31
CA HIS A 68 4.93 -7.06 -0.21
C HIS A 68 5.84 -5.83 -0.05
N GLN A 69 5.65 -4.81 -0.89
CA GLN A 69 6.45 -3.58 -0.81
C GLN A 69 6.17 -2.77 0.47
N PHE A 70 4.94 -2.85 1.01
CA PHE A 70 4.61 -2.25 2.30
C PHE A 70 5.39 -2.88 3.46
N ILE A 71 5.51 -4.20 3.49
CA ILE A 71 6.29 -4.90 4.53
C ILE A 71 7.76 -4.50 4.43
N VAL A 72 8.34 -4.53 3.22
CA VAL A 72 9.70 -4.05 2.98
C VAL A 72 9.87 -2.61 3.44
N HIS A 73 8.83 -1.78 3.29
CA HIS A 73 8.84 -0.39 3.74
C HIS A 73 8.82 -0.25 5.27
N ALA A 74 7.95 -1.02 5.92
CA ALA A 74 7.80 -1.04 7.37
C ALA A 74 9.07 -1.50 8.09
N ASP A 75 9.73 -2.53 7.55
CA ASP A 75 10.91 -3.12 8.16
C ASP A 75 12.15 -2.24 7.98
N ASN A 76 12.41 -1.77 6.75
CA ASN A 76 13.68 -1.13 6.42
C ASN A 76 13.72 0.37 6.73
N GLU A 77 12.67 1.13 6.41
CA GLU A 77 12.68 2.59 6.61
C GLU A 77 11.95 3.04 7.88
N LEU A 78 10.84 2.40 8.25
CA LEU A 78 10.07 2.77 9.44
C LEU A 78 10.60 2.09 10.71
N GLY A 79 11.36 0.99 10.57
CA GLY A 79 11.94 0.24 11.68
C GLY A 79 10.88 -0.33 12.61
N TRP A 80 9.72 -0.71 12.06
CA TRP A 80 8.61 -1.37 12.75
C TRP A 80 8.96 -2.82 13.04
N ARG A 81 9.84 -3.02 14.03
CA ARG A 81 10.37 -4.34 14.41
C ARG A 81 9.66 -4.90 15.64
N LYS A 82 9.64 -6.24 15.79
CA LYS A 82 9.09 -6.96 16.97
C LYS A 82 9.61 -6.46 18.32
N ASP A 83 10.85 -5.99 18.38
CA ASP A 83 11.50 -5.51 19.61
C ASP A 83 11.04 -4.11 20.03
N LYS A 84 10.24 -3.42 19.22
CA LYS A 84 9.69 -2.11 19.56
C LYS A 84 8.24 -2.23 20.05
N PHE A 85 7.99 -1.66 21.22
CA PHE A 85 6.65 -1.52 21.76
C PHE A 85 5.92 -0.36 21.08
N LEU A 86 4.67 -0.61 20.67
CA LEU A 86 3.76 0.38 20.12
C LEU A 86 3.16 1.17 21.29
N ASN A 87 3.80 2.26 21.67
CA ASN A 87 3.33 3.11 22.78
C ASN A 87 2.30 4.17 22.34
N GLY A 88 2.11 4.38 21.05
CA GLY A 88 1.21 5.40 20.51
C GLY A 88 1.69 6.84 20.79
N PRO A 89 0.96 7.85 20.28
CA PRO A 89 1.26 9.25 20.58
C PRO A 89 1.08 9.52 22.07
N PHE A 90 2.04 10.23 22.69
CA PHE A 90 2.07 10.53 24.12
C PHE A 90 2.06 9.31 25.06
N ASP A 91 2.57 8.16 24.61
CA ASP A 91 2.68 6.92 25.41
C ASP A 91 1.32 6.35 25.92
N ILE A 92 0.21 6.69 25.28
CA ILE A 92 -1.15 6.26 25.68
C ILE A 92 -1.30 4.73 25.65
N LEU A 93 -0.60 4.04 24.73
CA LEU A 93 -0.64 2.59 24.56
C LEU A 93 0.48 1.87 25.30
N LYS A 94 1.23 2.56 26.16
CA LYS A 94 2.30 1.96 26.95
C LYS A 94 1.74 0.98 27.96
N ALA A 95 2.21 -0.26 27.92
CA ALA A 95 1.73 -1.34 28.79
C ALA A 95 2.02 -1.08 30.28
N GLN A 96 1.13 -1.56 31.16
CA GLN A 96 1.34 -1.53 32.62
C GLN A 96 2.63 -2.23 33.05
N ALA A 97 3.03 -3.31 32.37
CA ALA A 97 4.31 -3.99 32.60
C ALA A 97 5.53 -3.08 32.39
N ASN A 98 5.39 -2.05 31.55
CA ASN A 98 6.44 -1.08 31.24
C ASN A 98 6.21 0.29 31.93
N GLY A 99 5.29 0.36 32.91
CA GLY A 99 4.98 1.57 33.67
C GLY A 99 3.98 2.53 32.99
N GLY A 100 3.14 2.04 32.07
CA GLY A 100 2.02 2.79 31.49
C GLY A 100 0.65 2.37 32.04
N ASN A 101 -0.42 2.78 31.36
CA ASN A 101 -1.81 2.51 31.79
C ASN A 101 -2.51 1.43 30.96
N PHE A 102 -1.83 0.88 29.94
CA PHE A 102 -2.46 -0.02 28.98
C PHE A 102 -2.40 -1.50 29.43
N PRO A 103 -3.50 -2.28 29.33
CA PRO A 103 -3.60 -3.58 30.00
C PRO A 103 -2.82 -4.74 29.34
N PHE A 104 -2.30 -4.56 28.13
CA PHE A 104 -1.49 -5.58 27.43
C PHE A 104 -0.36 -4.92 26.62
N THR A 105 0.68 -5.68 26.27
CA THR A 105 1.79 -5.20 25.43
C THR A 105 1.41 -5.28 23.95
N LEU A 106 1.51 -4.17 23.24
CA LEU A 106 1.42 -4.13 21.78
C LEU A 106 2.84 -3.97 21.19
N SER A 107 3.22 -4.86 20.28
CA SER A 107 4.41 -4.73 19.44
C SER A 107 4.02 -4.20 18.04
N TYR A 108 4.98 -3.59 17.34
CA TYR A 108 4.75 -3.08 15.98
C TYR A 108 4.48 -4.17 14.93
N GLU A 109 4.81 -5.41 15.24
CA GLU A 109 4.57 -6.58 14.39
C GLU A 109 3.91 -7.66 15.26
N ALA A 110 2.81 -8.24 14.76
CA ALA A 110 2.04 -9.28 15.44
C ALA A 110 2.71 -10.66 15.39
#